data_AF-A0A0F6RHP4-F1
#
_entry.id   AF-A0A0F6RHP4-F1
#
_cell.length_a   1.000
_cell.length_b   1.000
_cell.length_c   1.000
_cell.angle_alpha   90.00
_cell.angle_beta   90.00
_cell.angle_gamma   90.00
#
_symmetry.space_group_name_H-M   'P 1'
#
loop_
_entity.id
_entity.type
_entity.pdbx_description
1 polymer ?
#
loop_
_entity_poly.entity_id
_entity_poly.type
_entity_poly.pdbx_seq_one_letter_code
_entity_poly.pdbx_strand_id
1 'polypeptide(L)'
;MRLYPFSGHIGRILLMVLLILLMTASMFAIAAVFMAYDPDGHITRRWLHDSRWGLFAWRLVLYGCPITAWILKVRPQALIRWPDGRPRLVRMELMGVLFLVATEYVAWTSAV
;
A
#
# COMPACT_ATOMS: atom_id res chain seq x y z
N MET A 1 -10.77 20.81 -33.98
CA MET A 1 -10.48 20.84 -32.53
C MET A 1 -9.04 20.36 -32.33
N ARG A 2 -8.13 21.29 -31.99
CA ARG A 2 -6.72 20.99 -31.71
C ARG A 2 -6.63 20.46 -30.27
N LEU A 3 -6.44 19.15 -30.11
CA LEU A 3 -6.08 18.56 -28.82
C LEU A 3 -4.63 18.96 -28.54
N TYR A 4 -4.44 19.88 -27.59
CA TYR A 4 -3.14 20.33 -27.13
C TYR A 4 -2.29 19.14 -26.64
N PRO A 5 -0.96 19.20 -26.81
CA PRO A 5 -0.09 18.08 -26.50
C PRO A 5 -0.09 17.92 -24.99
N PHE A 6 -0.72 16.85 -24.49
CA PHE A 6 -0.55 16.46 -23.10
C PHE A 6 0.91 16.08 -22.90
N SER A 7 1.69 17.06 -22.45
CA SER A 7 2.96 16.87 -21.78
C SER A 7 2.80 15.69 -20.83
N GLY A 8 3.67 14.69 -20.95
CA GLY A 8 3.55 13.41 -20.24
C GLY A 8 3.45 13.55 -18.72
N HIS A 9 3.79 14.71 -18.16
CA HIS A 9 3.62 15.02 -16.74
C HIS A 9 2.15 15.25 -16.35
N ILE A 10 1.40 16.03 -17.13
CA ILE A 10 -0.02 16.32 -16.84
C ILE A 10 -0.87 15.06 -17.04
N GLY A 11 -0.61 14.29 -18.10
CA GLY A 11 -1.27 13.00 -18.32
C GLY A 11 -1.01 12.01 -17.19
N ARG A 12 0.22 11.96 -16.67
CA ARG A 12 0.59 11.10 -15.54
C ARG A 12 -0.08 11.54 -14.23
N ILE A 13 -0.22 12.84 -13.98
CA ILE A 13 -0.95 13.37 -12.83
C ILE A 13 -2.43 13.00 -12.93
N LEU A 14 -3.06 13.23 -14.09
CA LEU A 14 -4.47 12.84 -14.33
C LEU A 14 -4.68 11.34 -14.14
N LEU A 15 -3.78 10.51 -14.64
CA LEU A 15 -3.83 9.07 -14.45
C LEU A 15 -3.67 8.66 -12.99
N MET A 16 -2.78 9.31 -12.22
CA MET A 16 -2.66 9.08 -10.78
C MET A 16 -3.94 9.47 -10.03
N VAL A 17 -4.52 10.64 -10.34
CA VAL A 17 -5.78 11.08 -9.74
C VAL A 17 -6.91 10.10 -10.07
N LEU A 18 -7.00 9.65 -11.32
CA LEU A 18 -7.98 8.65 -11.73
C LEU A 18 -7.81 7.32 -10.98
N LEU A 19 -6.57 6.84 -10.82
CA LEU A 19 -6.28 5.62 -10.07
C LEU A 19 -6.68 5.75 -8.59
N ILE A 20 -6.39 6.90 -7.97
CA ILE A 20 -6.78 7.16 -6.57
C ILE A 20 -8.31 7.20 -6.43
N LEU A 21 -9.00 7.87 -7.35
CA LEU A 21 -10.47 7.91 -7.37
C LEU A 21 -11.07 6.52 -7.55
N LEU A 22 -10.53 5.73 -8.49
CA LEU A 22 -10.98 4.37 -8.74
C LEU A 22 -10.79 3.49 -7.50
N MET A 23 -9.61 3.56 -6.87
CA MET A 23 -9.31 2.81 -5.65
C MET A 23 -10.25 3.18 -4.49
N THR A 24 -10.52 4.48 -4.33
CA THR A 24 -11.45 5.01 -3.32
C THR A 24 -12.87 4.53 -3.59
N ALA A 25 -13.36 4.63 -4.83
CA ALA A 25 -14.69 4.17 -5.22
C ALA A 25 -14.83 2.65 -5.02
N SER A 26 -13.80 1.86 -5.35
CA SER A 26 -13.79 0.42 -5.09
C SER A 26 -13.88 0.11 -3.60
N MET A 27 -13.13 0.82 -2.73
CA MET A 27 -13.24 0.65 -1.29
C MET A 27 -14.65 0.93 -0.78
N PHE A 28 -15.28 2.01 -1.26
CA PHE A 28 -16.66 2.35 -0.89
C PHE A 28 -17.67 1.32 -1.38
N ALA A 29 -17.52 0.82 -2.61
CA ALA A 29 -18.41 -0.20 -3.16
C ALA A 29 -18.32 -1.51 -2.36
N ILE A 30 -17.12 -1.93 -2.00
CA ILE A 30 -16.89 -3.11 -1.16
C ILE A 30 -17.52 -2.90 0.22
N ALA A 31 -17.31 -1.74 0.85
CA ALA A 31 -17.90 -1.40 2.15
C ALA A 31 -19.44 -1.38 2.09
N ALA A 32 -20.04 -0.85 1.03
CA ALA A 32 -21.48 -0.83 0.83
C ALA A 32 -22.07 -2.25 0.69
N VAL A 33 -21.39 -3.13 -0.05
CA VAL A 33 -21.76 -4.55 -0.15
C VAL A 33 -21.70 -5.22 1.23
N PHE A 34 -20.64 -4.99 2.01
CA PHE A 34 -20.55 -5.54 3.37
C PHE A 34 -21.67 -5.01 4.28
N MET A 35 -22.02 -3.72 4.21
CA MET A 35 -23.16 -3.18 4.96
C MET A 35 -24.50 -3.77 4.53
N ALA A 36 -24.67 -4.08 3.24
CA ALA A 36 -25.93 -4.62 2.72
C ALA A 36 -26.14 -6.11 3.04
N TYR A 37 -25.06 -6.91 3.05
CA TYR A 37 -25.14 -8.37 3.19
C TYR A 37 -24.75 -8.89 4.58
N ASP A 38 -23.96 -8.15 5.36
CA ASP A 38 -23.51 -8.53 6.70
C ASP A 38 -23.51 -7.29 7.62
N PRO A 39 -24.69 -6.71 7.92
CA PRO A 39 -24.80 -5.48 8.71
C PRO A 39 -24.19 -5.62 10.12
N ASP A 40 -24.24 -6.83 10.71
CA ASP A 40 -23.64 -7.14 12.00
C ASP A 40 -22.14 -7.51 11.90
N GLY A 41 -21.64 -7.76 10.68
CA GLY A 41 -20.23 -8.09 10.40
C GLY A 41 -19.79 -9.46 10.93
N HIS A 42 -20.73 -10.34 11.30
CA HIS A 42 -20.41 -11.61 11.95
C HIS A 42 -19.77 -12.61 10.99
N ILE A 43 -20.21 -12.64 9.73
CA ILE A 43 -19.67 -13.53 8.70
C ILE A 43 -18.26 -13.07 8.34
N THR A 44 -18.09 -11.77 8.17
CA THR A 44 -16.82 -11.15 7.80
C THR A 44 -15.77 -11.34 8.88
N ARG A 45 -16.13 -11.15 10.16
CA ARG A 45 -15.21 -11.40 11.29
C ARG A 45 -14.78 -12.86 11.39
N ARG A 46 -15.71 -13.80 11.21
CA ARG A 46 -15.39 -15.24 11.23
C ARG A 46 -14.43 -15.61 10.11
N TRP A 47 -14.70 -15.15 8.89
CA TRP A 47 -13.80 -15.37 7.76
C TRP A 47 -12.42 -14.74 7.96
N LEU A 48 -12.34 -13.53 8.54
CA LEU A 48 -11.08 -12.85 8.86
C LEU A 48 -10.25 -13.66 9.86
N HIS A 49 -10.92 -14.19 10.89
CA HIS A 49 -10.28 -14.99 11.92
C HIS A 49 -9.78 -16.33 11.36
N ASP A 50 -10.59 -17.01 10.54
CA ASP A 50 -10.22 -18.29 9.92
C ASP A 50 -9.09 -18.12 8.88
N SER A 51 -9.11 -17.02 8.13
CA SER A 51 -8.12 -16.71 7.08
C SER A 51 -6.91 -15.93 7.59
N ARG A 52 -6.77 -15.71 8.90
CA ARG A 52 -5.74 -14.82 9.49
C ARG A 52 -4.33 -15.11 9.01
N TRP A 53 -3.97 -16.39 8.89
CA TRP A 53 -2.65 -16.82 8.44
C TRP A 53 -2.45 -16.62 6.94
N GLY A 54 -3.50 -16.80 6.14
CA GLY A 54 -3.47 -16.51 4.71
C GLY A 54 -3.32 -15.01 4.44
N LEU A 55 -4.07 -14.19 5.18
CA LEU A 55 -3.96 -12.72 5.12
C LEU A 55 -2.58 -12.23 5.60
N PHE A 56 -2.00 -12.88 6.63
CA PHE A 56 -0.64 -12.60 7.07
C PHE A 56 0.40 -12.91 5.99
N ALA A 57 0.33 -14.11 5.38
CA ALA A 57 1.22 -14.50 4.30
C ALA A 57 1.10 -13.54 3.09
N TRP A 58 -0.14 -13.16 2.75
CA TRP A 58 -0.42 -12.17 1.71
C TRP A 58 0.22 -10.81 2.01
N ARG A 59 0.07 -10.29 3.23
CA ARG A 59 0.73 -9.04 3.66
C ARG A 59 2.25 -9.16 3.56
N LEU A 60 2.83 -10.28 4.00
CA LEU A 60 4.27 -10.53 3.92
C LEU A 60 4.78 -10.48 2.48
N VAL A 61 4.04 -11.06 1.53
CA VAL A 61 4.36 -10.98 0.09
C VAL A 61 4.26 -9.54 -0.42
N LEU A 62 3.18 -8.83 -0.08
CA LEU A 62 2.99 -7.43 -0.45
C LEU A 62 4.07 -6.51 0.12
N TYR A 63 4.63 -6.82 1.28
CA TYR A 63 5.76 -6.08 1.87
C TYR A 63 7.10 -6.50 1.25
N GLY A 64 7.29 -7.80 0.99
CA GLY A 64 8.51 -8.34 0.41
C GLY A 64 8.80 -7.81 -1.00
N CYS A 65 7.78 -7.69 -1.85
CA CYS A 65 7.93 -7.18 -3.22
C CYS A 65 8.54 -5.76 -3.31
N PRO A 66 8.00 -4.72 -2.63
CA PRO A 66 8.59 -3.39 -2.63
C PRO A 66 9.93 -3.34 -1.89
N ILE A 67 10.11 -4.10 -0.80
CA ILE A 67 11.40 -4.16 -0.08
C ILE A 67 12.50 -4.71 -0.99
N THR A 68 12.22 -5.79 -1.72
CA THR A 68 13.19 -6.39 -2.66
C THR A 68 13.48 -5.44 -3.83
N ALA A 69 12.47 -4.81 -4.42
CA ALA A 69 12.66 -3.79 -5.44
C ALA A 69 13.48 -2.58 -4.94
N TRP A 70 13.25 -2.16 -3.69
CA TRP A 70 14.01 -1.10 -3.04
C TRP A 70 15.48 -1.47 -2.89
N ILE A 71 15.78 -2.62 -2.27
CA ILE A 71 17.15 -3.06 -1.98
C ILE A 71 17.95 -3.30 -3.27
N LEU A 72 17.35 -3.96 -4.26
CA LEU A 72 18.06 -4.37 -5.47
C LEU A 72 18.26 -3.23 -6.47
N LYS A 73 17.32 -2.28 -6.55
CA LYS A 73 17.29 -1.30 -7.64
C LYS A 73 17.33 0.14 -7.16
N VAL A 74 16.46 0.51 -6.22
CA VAL A 74 16.26 1.93 -5.86
C VAL A 74 17.36 2.43 -4.93
N ARG A 75 17.68 1.68 -3.87
CA ARG A 75 18.71 2.00 -2.89
C ARG A 75 20.11 2.19 -3.52
N PRO A 76 20.65 1.26 -4.33
CA PRO A 76 21.96 1.45 -4.93
C PRO A 76 22.00 2.66 -5.88
N GLN A 77 20.96 2.87 -6.67
CA GLN A 77 20.88 4.04 -7.57
C GLN A 77 20.80 5.37 -6.80
N ALA A 78 20.04 5.40 -5.70
CA ALA A 78 19.94 6.58 -4.84
C ALA A 78 21.28 6.90 -4.16
N LEU A 79 22.00 5.88 -3.70
CA LEU A 79 23.32 6.04 -3.07
C LEU A 79 24.42 6.48 -4.04
N ILE A 80 24.38 6.03 -5.30
CA ILE A 80 25.29 6.50 -6.36
C ILE A 80 25.03 7.97 -6.66
N ARG A 81 23.76 8.39 -6.70
CA ARG A 81 23.37 9.75 -7.07
C ARG A 81 23.55 10.76 -5.95
N TRP A 82 23.42 10.35 -4.69
CA TRP A 82 23.57 11.21 -3.50
C TRP A 82 24.34 10.51 -2.38
N PRO A 83 25.68 10.51 -2.42
CA PRO A 83 26.52 9.81 -1.44
C PRO A 83 26.38 10.38 -0.01
N ASP A 84 26.23 11.69 0.14
CA ASP A 84 26.05 12.37 1.44
C ASP A 84 24.66 12.12 2.06
N GLY A 85 23.71 11.61 1.28
CA GLY A 85 22.34 11.33 1.71
C GLY A 85 22.18 10.05 2.53
N ARG A 86 23.23 9.24 2.70
CA ARG A 86 23.22 7.96 3.43
C ARG A 86 22.51 7.98 4.79
N PRO A 87 22.86 8.89 5.75
CA PRO A 87 22.24 8.87 7.07
C PRO A 87 20.74 9.21 7.03
N ARG A 88 20.32 10.06 6.10
CA ARG A 88 18.90 10.41 5.89
C ARG A 88 18.12 9.23 5.28
N LEU A 89 18.74 8.51 4.34
CA LEU A 89 18.16 7.33 3.71
C LEU A 89 17.91 6.22 4.75
N VAL A 90 18.90 5.92 5.60
CA VAL A 90 18.77 4.92 6.67
C VAL A 90 17.68 5.29 7.67
N ARG A 91 17.53 6.58 8.01
CA ARG A 91 16.44 7.05 8.89
C ARG A 91 15.07 6.83 8.24
N MET A 92 14.93 7.08 6.94
CA MET A 92 13.68 6.83 6.22
C MET A 92 13.38 5.33 6.11
N GLU A 93 14.39 4.49 5.87
CA GLU A 93 14.25 3.03 5.89
C GLU A 93 13.76 2.55 7.26
N LEU A 94 14.34 3.08 8.36
CA LEU A 94 13.91 2.76 9.72
C LEU A 94 12.46 3.18 9.98
N MET A 95 12.06 4.40 9.58
CA MET A 95 10.68 4.85 9.70
C MET A 95 9.71 3.97 8.90
N GLY A 96 10.10 3.53 7.70
CA GLY A 96 9.30 2.62 6.88
C GLY A 96 9.14 1.24 7.53
N VAL A 97 10.21 0.70 8.10
CA VAL A 97 10.17 -0.58 8.85
C VAL A 97 9.28 -0.44 10.10
N LEU A 98 9.44 0.65 10.86
CA LEU A 98 8.60 0.90 12.04
C LEU A 98 7.13 1.04 11.66
N PHE A 99 6.83 1.70 10.55
CA PHE A 99 5.46 1.82 10.05
C PHE A 99 4.87 0.45 9.70
N LEU A 100 5.62 -0.41 8.98
CA LEU A 100 5.21 -1.78 8.67
C LEU A 100 4.92 -2.59 9.94
N VAL A 101 5.82 -2.54 10.92
CA VAL A 101 5.65 -3.22 12.21
C VAL A 101 4.42 -2.70 12.96
N ALA A 102 4.21 -1.38 13.00
CA ALA A 102 3.05 -0.78 13.63
C ALA A 102 1.74 -1.20 12.94
N THR A 103 1.70 -1.20 11.61
CA THR A 103 0.52 -1.65 10.85
C THR A 103 0.22 -3.12 11.09
N GLU A 104 1.26 -3.96 11.18
CA GLU A 104 1.09 -5.38 11.46
C GLU A 104 0.61 -5.60 12.89
N TYR A 105 1.19 -4.88 13.87
CA TYR A 105 0.75 -4.91 15.26
C TYR A 105 -0.74 -4.56 15.39
N VAL A 106 -1.17 -3.44 14.76
CA VAL A 106 -2.58 -3.05 14.75
C VAL A 106 -3.43 -4.17 14.15
N ALA A 107 -3.04 -4.70 13.00
CA ALA A 107 -3.79 -5.76 12.33
C ALA A 107 -3.95 -7.04 13.19
N TRP A 108 -2.93 -7.41 13.96
CA TRP A 108 -3.00 -8.53 14.90
C TRP A 108 -3.88 -8.22 16.11
N THR A 109 -3.75 -7.03 16.71
CA THR A 109 -4.56 -6.64 17.88
C THR A 109 -6.04 -6.44 17.55
N SER A 110 -6.37 -6.01 16.32
CA SER A 110 -7.75 -5.87 15.87
C SER A 110 -8.42 -7.20 15.46
N ALA A 111 -7.63 -8.27 15.32
CA ALA A 111 -8.09 -9.60 14.94
C ALA A 111 -8.34 -10.53 16.15
N VAL A 112 -8.13 -10.02 17.38
CA VAL A 112 -8.40 -10.70 18.68
C VAL A 112 -9.60 -10.05 19.35
#